data_AF-S4PBI3-F1
#
_entry.id   AF-S4PBI3-F1
#
_cell.length_a   1.000
_cell.length_b   1.000
_cell.length_c   1.000
_cell.angle_alpha   90.00
_cell.angle_beta   90.00
_cell.angle_gamma   90.00
#
_symmetry.space_group_name_H-M   'P 1'
#
loop_
_entity.id
_entity.type
_entity.pdbx_description
1 polymer ?
#
loop_
_entity_poly.entity_id
_entity_poly.type
_entity_poly.pdbx_seq_one_letter_code
_entity_poly.pdbx_strand_id
1 'polypeptide(L)'
;MNPGKPLPQPRDDIVMLFKIPPLIEKRSREVTEKLKKLFVLNKVEIKKRDKKKNHSMDMDDYQNQSSTSNADVTMGDLPKIDLKTLKRPDSIQRIGTMHPINDYDILKQGGKTVSDLATQMTEAIESMIHGNLDGNFSKALDAMMHFRNECLKTEPKLYNDWLKNFQTELTNRKRNNVIEMLNEKKFNYILQSENSLSTVKSYSCDDSQLYENDTEPMLTEVNISSEVNDLFDNM
;
A
#
# COMPACT_ATOMS: atom_id res chain seq x y z
N MET A 1 23.09 -30.77 33.09
CA MET A 1 22.32 -31.17 31.90
C MET A 1 21.46 -32.36 32.28
N ASN A 2 20.13 -32.23 32.28
CA ASN A 2 19.20 -33.27 32.75
C ASN A 2 18.43 -33.88 31.56
N PRO A 3 18.99 -34.85 30.82
CA PRO A 3 18.25 -35.54 29.76
C PRO A 3 17.10 -36.35 30.39
N GLY A 4 15.85 -36.11 29.97
CA GLY A 4 14.66 -36.84 30.41
C GLY A 4 13.78 -36.15 31.47
N LYS A 5 14.15 -34.98 31.99
CA LYS A 5 13.24 -34.18 32.84
C LYS A 5 12.33 -33.29 31.98
N PRO A 6 11.06 -33.07 32.38
CA PRO A 6 10.18 -32.13 31.68
C PRO A 6 10.78 -30.73 31.70
N LEU A 7 10.32 -29.89 30.78
CA LEU A 7 10.76 -28.50 30.67
C LEU A 7 10.64 -27.81 32.05
N PRO A 8 11.70 -27.13 32.54
CA PRO A 8 11.62 -26.39 33.78
C PRO A 8 10.60 -25.27 33.65
N GLN A 9 9.88 -24.99 34.74
CA GLN A 9 8.99 -23.84 34.78
C GLN A 9 9.78 -22.55 34.49
N PRO A 10 9.13 -21.53 33.89
CA PRO A 10 9.76 -20.24 33.67
C PRO A 10 10.40 -19.73 34.97
N ARG A 11 11.68 -19.38 34.93
CA ARG A 11 12.40 -18.89 36.11
C ARG A 11 11.88 -17.52 36.50
N ASP A 12 11.52 -17.36 37.77
CA ASP A 12 10.96 -16.10 38.30
C ASP A 12 11.90 -14.91 38.13
N ASP A 13 13.21 -15.12 38.26
CA ASP A 13 14.22 -14.08 38.06
C ASP A 13 14.18 -13.51 36.65
N ILE A 14 13.95 -14.37 35.65
CA ILE A 14 13.83 -13.96 34.24
C ILE A 14 12.49 -13.24 34.03
N VAL A 15 11.42 -13.76 34.60
CA VAL A 15 10.09 -13.15 34.52
C VAL A 15 10.09 -11.76 35.17
N MET A 16 10.84 -11.57 36.25
CA MET A 16 10.99 -10.29 36.94
C MET A 16 11.66 -9.22 36.07
N LEU A 17 12.61 -9.60 35.20
CA LEU A 17 13.27 -8.66 34.27
C LEU A 17 12.31 -8.08 33.22
N PHE A 18 11.23 -8.80 32.90
CA PHE A 18 10.20 -8.34 31.96
C PHE A 18 9.05 -7.60 32.64
N LYS A 19 8.99 -7.57 33.97
CA LYS A 19 7.95 -6.86 34.71
C LYS A 19 8.23 -5.36 34.72
N ILE A 20 7.16 -4.57 34.60
CA ILE A 20 7.22 -3.12 34.70
C ILE A 20 7.65 -2.75 36.13
N PRO A 21 8.59 -1.80 36.32
CA PRO A 21 8.98 -1.35 37.64
C PRO A 21 7.79 -0.87 38.49
N PRO A 22 7.68 -1.28 39.77
CA PRO A 22 6.49 -1.01 40.61
C PRO A 22 6.12 0.47 40.74
N LEU A 23 7.12 1.35 40.72
CA LEU A 23 6.91 2.81 40.80
C LEU A 23 6.23 3.36 39.54
N ILE A 24 6.59 2.83 38.37
CA ILE A 24 6.00 3.22 37.09
C ILE A 24 4.59 2.66 36.99
N GLU A 25 4.40 1.40 37.39
CA GLU A 25 3.08 0.77 37.41
C GLU A 25 2.08 1.52 38.30
N LYS A 26 2.52 1.93 39.51
CA LYS A 26 1.66 2.69 40.43
C LYS A 26 1.28 4.07 39.86
N ARG A 27 2.20 4.75 39.19
CA ARG A 27 1.97 6.08 38.59
C ARG A 27 1.10 6.00 37.32
N SER A 28 1.27 4.97 36.50
CA SER A 28 0.52 4.85 35.24
C SER A 28 -0.92 4.37 35.47
N ARG A 29 -1.19 3.59 36.52
CA ARG A 29 -2.49 2.97 36.78
C ARG A 29 -3.65 3.98 36.80
N GLU A 30 -3.49 5.13 37.45
CA GLU A 30 -4.56 6.13 37.53
C GLU A 30 -4.93 6.70 36.15
N VAL A 31 -3.94 7.04 35.34
CA VAL A 31 -4.12 7.60 33.99
C VAL A 31 -4.71 6.55 33.06
N THR A 32 -4.21 5.31 33.13
CA THR A 32 -4.73 4.19 32.33
C THR A 32 -6.19 3.88 32.66
N GLU A 33 -6.58 3.90 33.94
CA GLU A 33 -7.98 3.68 34.34
C GLU A 33 -8.91 4.81 33.89
N LYS A 34 -8.45 6.08 33.92
CA LYS A 34 -9.20 7.20 33.34
C LYS A 34 -9.42 7.02 31.84
N LEU A 35 -8.38 6.63 31.09
CA LEU A 35 -8.47 6.38 29.65
C LEU A 35 -9.39 5.21 29.31
N LYS A 36 -9.33 4.10 30.05
CA LYS A 36 -10.22 2.96 29.87
C LYS A 36 -11.70 3.33 30.07
N LYS A 37 -11.99 4.24 31.01
CA LYS A 37 -13.37 4.74 31.25
C LYS A 37 -13.85 5.68 30.15
N LEU A 38 -12.98 6.52 29.61
CA LEU A 38 -13.31 7.46 28.54
C LEU A 38 -13.56 6.75 27.20
N PHE A 39 -12.80 5.69 26.93
CA PHE A 39 -12.85 4.96 25.66
C PHE A 39 -13.21 3.49 25.90
N VAL A 40 -14.50 3.22 26.12
CA VAL A 40 -15.00 1.85 26.27
C VAL A 40 -14.98 1.16 24.91
N LEU A 41 -14.14 0.13 24.77
CA LEU A 41 -14.02 -0.66 23.55
C LEU A 41 -14.89 -1.91 23.63
N ASN A 42 -15.72 -2.12 22.62
CA ASN A 42 -16.46 -3.36 22.45
C ASN A 42 -15.57 -4.39 21.75
N LYS A 43 -15.25 -5.48 22.45
CA LYS A 43 -14.49 -6.58 21.86
C LYS A 43 -15.34 -7.26 20.78
N VAL A 44 -14.98 -7.04 19.52
CA VAL A 44 -15.59 -7.78 18.40
C VAL A 44 -15.00 -9.18 18.41
N GLU A 45 -15.83 -10.17 18.77
CA GLU A 45 -15.45 -11.57 18.68
C GLU A 45 -15.38 -12.00 17.22
N ILE A 46 -14.19 -11.87 16.64
CA ILE A 46 -13.88 -12.55 15.39
C ILE A 46 -13.91 -14.05 15.73
N LYS A 47 -14.90 -14.77 15.18
CA LYS A 47 -14.98 -16.23 15.26
C LYS A 47 -13.68 -16.79 14.67
N LYS A 48 -12.70 -17.04 15.55
CA LYS A 48 -11.49 -17.75 15.16
C LYS A 48 -11.95 -19.13 14.73
N ARG A 49 -11.78 -19.43 13.44
CA ARG A 49 -11.94 -20.78 12.89
C ARG A 49 -11.17 -21.71 13.83
N ASP A 50 -11.82 -22.73 14.37
CA ASP A 50 -11.22 -23.72 15.27
C ASP A 50 -10.04 -24.41 14.57
N LYS A 51 -8.87 -23.76 14.58
CA LYS A 51 -7.61 -24.44 14.44
C LYS A 51 -7.53 -25.24 15.73
N LYS A 52 -7.80 -26.55 15.61
CA LYS A 52 -7.62 -27.57 16.64
C LYS A 52 -6.64 -27.04 17.67
N LYS A 53 -7.11 -26.75 18.88
CA LYS A 53 -6.23 -26.62 20.05
C LYS A 53 -5.30 -27.82 19.92
N ASN A 54 -4.01 -27.58 19.73
CA ASN A 54 -3.03 -28.62 19.94
C ASN A 54 -3.29 -29.06 21.37
N HIS A 55 -3.97 -30.20 21.53
CA HIS A 55 -4.14 -30.83 22.82
C HIS A 55 -2.72 -30.97 23.34
N SER A 56 -2.38 -30.22 24.38
CA SER A 56 -1.40 -30.72 25.33
C SER A 56 -1.97 -32.07 25.77
N MET A 57 -1.38 -33.17 25.28
CA MET A 57 -1.68 -34.47 25.83
C MET A 57 -1.28 -34.40 27.29
N ASP A 58 -2.27 -34.25 28.16
CA ASP A 58 -2.10 -34.53 29.57
C ASP A 58 -1.99 -36.06 29.65
N MET A 59 -0.78 -36.55 29.88
CA MET A 59 -0.44 -37.99 29.86
C MET A 59 -0.99 -38.76 31.07
N ASP A 60 -1.76 -38.11 31.95
CA ASP A 60 -2.33 -38.74 33.14
C ASP A 60 -3.66 -39.46 32.87
N ASP A 61 -4.31 -39.25 31.72
CA ASP A 61 -5.62 -39.86 31.41
C ASP A 61 -5.53 -41.13 30.52
N TYR A 62 -4.31 -41.58 30.18
CA TYR A 62 -4.08 -42.68 29.23
C TYR A 62 -4.12 -44.09 29.84
N GLN A 63 -4.54 -44.24 31.10
CA GLN A 63 -4.51 -45.53 31.79
C GLN A 63 -5.87 -46.22 31.92
N ASN A 64 -6.93 -45.67 31.33
CA ASN A 64 -8.27 -46.27 31.37
C ASN A 64 -8.97 -46.25 30.00
N GLN A 65 -8.48 -47.06 29.06
CA GLN A 65 -9.35 -47.65 28.03
C GLN A 65 -8.65 -48.81 27.33
N SER A 66 -8.94 -50.01 27.84
CA SER A 66 -8.79 -51.28 27.15
C SER A 66 -9.91 -51.45 26.14
N SER A 67 -9.60 -51.66 24.86
CA SER A 67 -10.37 -52.53 23.96
C SER A 67 -9.75 -52.60 22.57
N THR A 68 -9.22 -53.78 22.24
CA THR A 68 -9.52 -54.55 21.02
C THR A 68 -10.22 -53.84 19.86
N SER A 69 -9.56 -53.77 18.70
CA SER A 69 -10.10 -54.34 17.45
C SER A 69 -9.07 -54.26 16.33
N ASN A 70 -8.72 -55.43 15.79
CA ASN A 70 -8.03 -55.60 14.52
C ASN A 70 -8.91 -55.01 13.40
N ALA A 71 -8.33 -54.15 12.55
CA ALA A 71 -8.87 -53.86 11.23
C ALA A 71 -7.71 -53.59 10.27
N ASP A 72 -7.55 -54.56 9.37
CA ASP A 72 -6.74 -54.54 8.16
C ASP A 72 -7.11 -53.31 7.31
N VAL A 73 -6.13 -52.44 7.03
CA VAL A 73 -6.32 -51.25 6.20
C VAL A 73 -5.60 -51.50 4.87
N THR A 74 -6.36 -52.03 3.91
CA THR A 74 -5.99 -52.03 2.49
C THR A 74 -5.74 -50.59 2.02
N MET A 75 -4.55 -50.33 1.50
CA MET A 75 -4.07 -49.07 0.92
C MET A 75 -4.81 -48.72 -0.39
N GLY A 76 -6.11 -48.44 -0.31
CA GLY A 76 -6.97 -48.19 -1.48
C GLY A 76 -7.94 -47.03 -1.34
N ASP A 77 -8.10 -46.44 -0.15
CA ASP A 77 -9.07 -45.36 0.08
C ASP A 77 -8.38 -44.12 0.66
N LEU A 78 -7.46 -43.54 -0.11
CA LEU A 78 -7.17 -42.13 0.06
C LEU A 78 -8.30 -41.35 -0.61
N PRO A 79 -8.99 -40.44 0.09
CA PRO A 79 -9.94 -39.55 -0.57
C PRO A 79 -9.15 -38.75 -1.60
N LYS A 80 -9.45 -38.97 -2.89
CA LYS A 80 -9.03 -38.07 -3.96
C LYS A 80 -9.64 -36.71 -3.65
N ILE A 81 -8.86 -35.86 -3.00
CA ILE A 81 -9.21 -34.47 -2.77
C ILE A 81 -9.28 -33.84 -4.16
N ASP A 82 -10.50 -33.68 -4.66
CA ASP A 82 -10.76 -32.94 -5.87
C ASP A 82 -10.47 -31.46 -5.57
N LEU A 83 -9.24 -31.05 -5.87
CA LEU A 83 -8.68 -29.71 -5.71
C LEU A 83 -9.50 -28.62 -6.42
N LYS A 84 -10.50 -28.98 -7.22
CA LYS A 84 -11.44 -28.06 -7.87
C LYS A 84 -12.51 -27.50 -6.92
N THR A 85 -12.70 -28.10 -5.74
CA THR A 85 -13.69 -27.65 -4.74
C THR A 85 -13.08 -26.82 -3.61
N LEU A 86 -11.76 -26.67 -3.57
CA LEU A 86 -11.12 -25.57 -2.88
C LEU A 86 -11.43 -24.30 -3.69
N LYS A 87 -12.65 -23.77 -3.52
CA LYS A 87 -13.02 -22.43 -3.98
C LYS A 87 -11.84 -21.53 -3.64
N ARG A 88 -11.15 -21.02 -4.66
CA ARG A 88 -10.06 -20.06 -4.49
C ARG A 88 -10.57 -19.00 -3.51
N PRO A 89 -9.87 -18.73 -2.40
CA PRO A 89 -10.13 -17.51 -1.64
C PRO A 89 -9.80 -16.24 -2.47
N ASP A 90 -9.34 -16.40 -3.71
CA ASP A 90 -8.96 -15.33 -4.65
C ASP A 90 -10.17 -14.70 -5.36
N SER A 91 -11.25 -14.39 -4.64
CA SER A 91 -12.04 -13.24 -5.10
C SER A 91 -11.18 -12.01 -4.81
N ILE A 92 -10.31 -11.66 -5.74
CA ILE A 92 -9.46 -10.47 -5.67
C ILE A 92 -10.42 -9.30 -5.40
N GLN A 93 -10.35 -8.75 -4.19
CA GLN A 93 -11.27 -7.69 -3.77
C GLN A 93 -10.69 -6.30 -4.10
N ARG A 94 -9.36 -6.20 -4.27
CA ARG A 94 -8.62 -4.97 -4.54
C ARG A 94 -7.39 -5.26 -5.40
N ILE A 95 -7.01 -4.31 -6.26
CA ILE A 95 -5.78 -4.36 -7.06
C ILE A 95 -4.56 -4.31 -6.13
N GLY A 96 -3.68 -5.32 -6.22
CA GLY A 96 -2.45 -5.39 -5.44
C GLY A 96 -1.23 -4.86 -6.20
N THR A 97 -0.11 -4.74 -5.49
CA THR A 97 1.20 -4.38 -6.08
C THR A 97 1.95 -5.59 -6.67
N MET A 98 1.42 -6.81 -6.50
CA MET A 98 2.06 -8.05 -6.97
C MET A 98 1.77 -8.36 -8.44
N HIS A 99 0.53 -8.24 -8.91
CA HIS A 99 0.17 -8.41 -10.33
C HIS A 99 -0.95 -7.44 -10.74
N PRO A 100 -0.68 -6.12 -10.79
CA PRO A 100 -1.71 -5.09 -10.94
C PRO A 100 -2.55 -5.24 -12.22
N ILE A 101 -1.93 -5.68 -13.33
CA ILE A 101 -2.60 -5.87 -14.63
C ILE A 101 -3.63 -7.01 -14.56
N ASN A 102 -3.22 -8.19 -14.07
CA ASN A 102 -4.09 -9.34 -13.96
C ASN A 102 -5.22 -9.11 -12.96
N ASP A 103 -4.92 -8.43 -11.85
CA ASP A 103 -5.92 -8.07 -10.83
C ASP A 103 -6.99 -7.13 -11.41
N TYR A 104 -6.58 -6.16 -12.25
CA TYR A 104 -7.50 -5.25 -12.92
C TYR A 104 -8.44 -5.98 -13.89
N ASP A 105 -7.91 -6.89 -14.71
CA ASP A 105 -8.72 -7.65 -15.67
C ASP A 105 -9.74 -8.55 -14.98
N ILE A 106 -9.34 -9.20 -13.89
CA ILE A 106 -10.24 -10.04 -13.08
C ILE A 106 -11.36 -9.19 -12.46
N LEU A 107 -11.01 -8.02 -11.92
CA LEU A 107 -11.99 -7.10 -11.32
C LEU A 107 -12.94 -6.47 -12.34
N LYS A 108 -12.44 -6.22 -13.56
CA LYS A 108 -13.24 -5.75 -14.69
C LYS A 108 -14.24 -6.82 -15.13
N GLN A 109 -13.81 -8.07 -15.23
CA GLN A 109 -14.72 -9.22 -15.50
C GLN A 109 -15.73 -9.42 -14.37
N GLY A 110 -15.36 -9.09 -13.14
CA GLY A 110 -16.24 -9.09 -11.97
C GLY A 110 -17.30 -7.98 -11.94
N GLY A 111 -17.35 -7.10 -12.95
CA GLY A 111 -18.40 -6.09 -13.10
C GLY A 111 -18.25 -4.86 -12.20
N LYS A 112 -17.05 -4.58 -11.67
CA LYS A 112 -16.80 -3.34 -10.91
C LYS A 112 -16.93 -2.09 -11.80
N THR A 113 -17.31 -0.98 -11.19
CA THR A 113 -17.39 0.33 -11.87
C THR A 113 -16.00 0.82 -12.28
N VAL A 114 -15.90 1.40 -13.49
CA VAL A 114 -14.64 1.89 -14.07
C VAL A 114 -13.95 2.92 -13.17
N SER A 115 -14.71 3.77 -12.47
CA SER A 115 -14.17 4.77 -11.54
C SER A 115 -13.47 4.13 -10.33
N ASP A 116 -14.08 3.14 -9.67
CA ASP A 116 -13.47 2.42 -8.53
C ASP A 116 -12.23 1.62 -8.97
N LEU A 117 -12.29 1.00 -10.15
CA LEU A 117 -11.15 0.33 -10.78
C LEU A 117 -9.99 1.30 -11.06
N ALA A 118 -10.30 2.49 -11.56
CA ALA A 118 -9.32 3.54 -11.83
C ALA A 118 -8.64 3.99 -10.54
N THR A 119 -9.41 4.33 -9.50
CA THR A 119 -8.86 4.74 -8.20
C THR A 119 -7.97 3.66 -7.58
N GLN A 120 -8.40 2.39 -7.62
CA GLN A 120 -7.57 1.29 -7.09
C GLN A 120 -6.28 1.09 -7.89
N MET A 121 -6.33 1.28 -9.22
CA MET A 121 -5.15 1.15 -10.07
C MET A 121 -4.18 2.31 -9.85
N THR A 122 -4.67 3.54 -9.75
CA THR A 122 -3.82 4.72 -9.49
C THR A 122 -3.14 4.63 -8.12
N GLU A 123 -3.86 4.22 -7.08
CA GLU A 123 -3.28 3.98 -5.75
C GLU A 123 -2.22 2.87 -5.75
N ALA A 124 -2.45 1.80 -6.53
CA ALA A 124 -1.48 0.73 -6.67
C ALA A 124 -0.22 1.21 -7.38
N ILE A 125 -0.35 2.02 -8.43
CA ILE A 125 0.78 2.65 -9.15
C ILE A 125 1.56 3.57 -8.22
N GLU A 126 0.88 4.48 -7.52
CA GLU A 126 1.49 5.39 -6.54
C GLU A 126 2.20 4.62 -5.43
N SER A 127 1.60 3.55 -4.90
CA SER A 127 2.21 2.70 -3.88
C SER A 127 3.46 1.98 -4.40
N MET A 128 3.42 1.49 -5.65
CA MET A 128 4.58 0.87 -6.29
C MET A 128 5.70 1.89 -6.53
N ILE A 129 5.37 3.14 -6.86
CA ILE A 129 6.39 4.17 -7.07
C ILE A 129 6.93 4.63 -5.72
N HIS A 130 6.07 4.92 -4.75
CA HIS A 130 6.44 5.40 -3.41
C HIS A 130 7.20 4.39 -2.57
N GLY A 131 6.76 3.13 -2.56
CA GLY A 131 7.34 2.06 -1.75
C GLY A 131 8.57 1.38 -2.37
N ASN A 132 8.93 1.71 -3.61
CA ASN A 132 10.08 1.11 -4.28
C ASN A 132 11.37 1.83 -3.92
N LEU A 133 12.28 1.07 -3.31
CA LEU A 133 13.62 1.48 -2.88
C LEU A 133 14.70 1.03 -3.88
N ASP A 134 14.38 0.07 -4.75
CA ASP A 134 15.32 -0.57 -5.67
C ASP A 134 15.52 0.22 -6.97
N GLY A 135 14.75 1.31 -7.16
CA GLY A 135 14.82 2.16 -8.35
C GLY A 135 14.29 1.52 -9.63
N ASN A 136 13.78 0.28 -9.57
CA ASN A 136 13.21 -0.41 -10.71
C ASN A 136 11.71 -0.14 -10.85
N PHE A 137 11.34 0.87 -11.63
CA PHE A 137 9.94 1.25 -11.85
C PHE A 137 9.27 0.55 -13.05
N SER A 138 9.93 -0.42 -13.70
CA SER A 138 9.41 -1.12 -14.89
C SER A 138 7.95 -1.58 -14.73
N LYS A 139 7.66 -2.28 -13.65
CA LYS A 139 6.32 -2.81 -13.34
C LYS A 139 5.27 -1.72 -13.16
N ALA A 140 5.63 -0.62 -12.50
CA ALA A 140 4.73 0.52 -12.32
C ALA A 140 4.43 1.20 -13.66
N LEU A 141 5.45 1.32 -14.52
CA LEU A 141 5.32 1.88 -15.87
C LEU A 141 4.47 0.97 -16.77
N ASP A 142 4.63 -0.35 -16.68
CA ASP A 142 3.83 -1.32 -17.44
C ASP A 142 2.36 -1.29 -16.98
N ALA A 143 2.12 -1.19 -15.67
CA ALA A 143 0.78 -1.02 -15.11
C ALA A 143 0.15 0.32 -15.56
N MET A 144 0.93 1.40 -15.57
CA MET A 144 0.50 2.72 -16.05
C MET A 144 0.16 2.69 -17.55
N MET A 145 0.93 1.97 -18.36
CA MET A 145 0.64 1.79 -19.79
C MET A 145 -0.66 1.02 -20.00
N HIS A 146 -0.87 -0.06 -19.25
CA HIS A 146 -2.11 -0.81 -19.28
C HIS A 146 -3.30 0.08 -18.89
N PHE A 147 -3.16 0.85 -17.80
CA PHE A 147 -4.20 1.76 -17.33
C PHE A 147 -4.54 2.85 -18.37
N ARG A 148 -3.52 3.44 -19.03
CA ARG A 148 -3.71 4.41 -20.12
C ARG A 148 -4.53 3.80 -21.27
N ASN A 149 -4.18 2.59 -21.71
CA ASN A 149 -4.87 1.92 -22.81
C ASN A 149 -6.33 1.58 -22.48
N GLU A 150 -6.62 1.25 -21.23
CA GLU A 150 -7.97 0.97 -20.78
C GLU A 150 -8.80 2.26 -20.61
N CYS A 151 -8.21 3.34 -20.11
CA CYS A 151 -8.85 4.66 -20.06
C CYS A 151 -9.10 5.23 -21.47
N LEU A 152 -8.25 4.92 -22.44
CA LEU A 152 -8.47 5.29 -23.83
C LEU A 152 -9.76 4.67 -24.40
N LYS A 153 -10.13 3.46 -23.98
CA LYS A 153 -11.37 2.80 -24.44
C LYS A 153 -12.62 3.22 -23.68
N THR A 154 -12.45 3.68 -22.44
CA THR A 154 -13.55 3.94 -21.50
C THR A 154 -13.72 5.45 -21.29
N GLU A 155 -12.98 6.03 -20.36
CA GLU A 155 -13.04 7.44 -19.99
C GLU A 155 -11.63 8.07 -19.89
N PRO A 156 -11.21 8.87 -20.88
CA PRO A 156 -9.90 9.51 -20.87
C PRO A 156 -9.68 10.54 -19.75
N LYS A 157 -10.77 11.12 -19.22
CA LYS A 157 -10.70 12.18 -18.20
C LYS A 157 -10.05 11.69 -16.91
N LEU A 158 -10.41 10.48 -16.46
CA LEU A 158 -9.88 9.87 -15.23
C LEU A 158 -8.36 9.77 -15.26
N TYR A 159 -7.79 9.37 -16.40
CA TYR A 159 -6.35 9.28 -16.57
C TYR A 159 -5.68 10.65 -16.62
N ASN A 160 -6.25 11.61 -17.37
CA ASN A 160 -5.66 12.93 -17.53
C ASN A 160 -5.65 13.73 -16.22
N ASP A 161 -6.75 13.68 -15.46
CA ASP A 161 -6.85 14.36 -14.16
C ASP A 161 -5.89 13.73 -13.15
N TRP A 162 -5.80 12.39 -13.12
CA TRP A 162 -4.83 11.69 -12.30
C TRP A 162 -3.40 12.02 -12.68
N LEU A 163 -3.05 12.01 -13.98
CA LEU A 163 -1.70 12.29 -14.45
C LEU A 163 -1.24 13.69 -14.04
N LYS A 164 -2.13 14.68 -14.11
CA LYS A 164 -1.85 16.05 -13.64
C LYS A 164 -1.51 16.07 -12.15
N ASN A 165 -2.37 15.47 -11.32
CA ASN A 165 -2.14 15.40 -9.88
C ASN A 165 -0.86 14.63 -9.55
N PHE A 166 -0.60 13.54 -10.26
CA PHE A 166 0.56 12.69 -10.07
C PHE A 166 1.87 13.42 -10.44
N GLN A 167 1.89 14.19 -11.54
CA GLN A 167 3.02 15.04 -11.90
C GLN A 167 3.30 16.12 -10.83
N THR A 168 2.25 16.78 -10.32
CA THR A 168 2.39 17.75 -9.23
C THR A 168 2.94 17.09 -7.96
N GLU A 169 2.47 15.90 -7.61
CA GLU A 169 2.94 15.16 -6.44
C GLU A 169 4.41 14.74 -6.57
N LEU A 170 4.81 14.19 -7.72
CA LEU A 170 6.19 13.81 -7.99
C LEU A 170 7.14 15.01 -7.91
N THR A 171 6.71 16.16 -8.42
CA THR A 171 7.45 17.43 -8.37
C THR A 171 7.62 17.90 -6.93
N ASN A 172 6.54 17.89 -6.14
CA ASN A 172 6.58 18.26 -4.72
C ASN A 172 7.52 17.37 -3.91
N ARG A 173 7.58 16.07 -4.23
CA ARG A 173 8.47 15.09 -3.57
C ARG A 173 9.88 15.04 -4.16
N LYS A 174 10.20 15.90 -5.14
CA LYS A 174 11.50 15.97 -5.85
C LYS A 174 11.96 14.64 -6.45
N ARG A 175 11.02 13.82 -6.94
CA ARG A 175 11.32 12.52 -7.57
C ARG A 175 11.61 12.65 -9.06
N ASN A 176 12.63 13.43 -9.39
CA ASN A 176 12.98 13.79 -10.77
C ASN A 176 13.32 12.58 -11.64
N ASN A 177 13.91 11.52 -11.07
CA ASN A 177 14.22 10.28 -11.79
C ASN A 177 12.95 9.65 -12.39
N VAL A 178 11.87 9.56 -11.62
CA VAL A 178 10.59 9.00 -12.12
C VAL A 178 10.01 9.89 -13.21
N ILE A 179 10.11 11.20 -13.07
CA ILE A 179 9.63 12.18 -14.07
C ILE A 179 10.42 12.01 -15.38
N GLU A 180 11.73 11.87 -15.31
CA GLU A 180 12.59 11.63 -16.48
C GLU A 180 12.20 10.32 -17.18
N MET A 181 12.06 9.22 -16.44
CA MET A 181 11.60 7.94 -17.00
C MET A 181 10.20 8.02 -17.64
N LEU A 182 9.29 8.81 -17.08
CA LEU A 182 7.97 9.04 -17.64
C LEU A 182 8.03 9.79 -18.98
N ASN A 183 8.90 10.81 -19.05
CA ASN A 183 9.15 11.58 -20.26
C ASN A 183 9.83 10.75 -21.34
N GLU A 184 10.81 9.92 -20.98
CA GLU A 184 11.50 8.98 -21.89
C GLU A 184 10.51 8.01 -22.54
N LYS A 185 9.62 7.42 -21.74
CA LYS A 185 8.58 6.48 -22.23
C LYS A 185 7.37 7.19 -22.85
N LYS A 186 7.36 8.53 -22.92
CA LYS A 186 6.29 9.36 -23.50
C LYS A 186 4.91 9.07 -22.90
N PHE A 187 4.82 8.96 -21.57
CA PHE A 187 3.55 8.87 -20.86
C PHE A 187 2.84 10.24 -20.85
N ASN A 188 2.30 10.61 -22.00
CA ASN A 188 1.63 11.89 -22.18
C ASN A 188 0.12 11.77 -21.93
N TYR A 189 -0.52 12.92 -21.77
CA TYR A 189 -1.98 13.07 -21.75
C TYR A 189 -2.63 12.38 -22.95
N ILE A 190 -3.82 11.81 -22.75
CA ILE A 190 -4.64 11.26 -23.84
C ILE A 190 -5.25 12.43 -24.59
N LEU A 191 -4.86 12.63 -25.85
CA LEU A 191 -5.32 13.74 -26.68
C LEU A 191 -6.73 13.50 -27.24
N GLN A 192 -7.38 14.60 -27.62
CA GLN A 192 -8.64 14.58 -28.36
C GLN A 192 -8.52 13.86 -29.72
N SER A 193 -7.33 13.86 -30.32
CA SER A 193 -7.05 13.09 -31.55
C SER A 193 -7.07 11.58 -31.33
N GLU A 194 -6.80 11.11 -30.12
CA GLU A 194 -6.80 9.68 -29.77
C GLU A 194 -8.17 9.22 -29.28
N ASN A 195 -8.92 10.09 -28.61
CA ASN A 195 -10.30 9.82 -28.21
C ASN A 195 -11.14 11.10 -28.24
N SER A 196 -12.28 11.05 -28.94
CA SER A 196 -13.24 12.15 -29.08
C SER A 196 -13.82 12.65 -27.75
N LEU A 197 -13.76 11.83 -26.69
CA LEU A 197 -14.20 12.16 -25.33
C LEU A 197 -13.15 12.92 -24.51
N SER A 198 -11.91 13.06 -25.01
CA SER A 198 -10.86 13.82 -24.31
C SER A 198 -11.03 15.33 -24.52
N THR A 199 -10.81 16.09 -23.44
CA THR A 199 -10.86 17.57 -23.45
C THR A 199 -9.47 18.19 -23.74
N VAL A 200 -8.41 17.38 -23.79
CA VAL A 200 -7.03 17.85 -23.96
C VAL A 200 -6.66 17.92 -25.44
N LYS A 201 -6.44 19.13 -25.96
CA LYS A 201 -6.14 19.38 -27.39
C LYS A 201 -4.64 19.28 -27.73
N SER A 202 -3.77 19.49 -26.77
CA SER A 202 -2.32 19.48 -26.92
C SER A 202 -1.64 18.89 -25.68
N TYR A 203 -0.49 18.25 -25.87
CA TYR A 203 0.32 17.71 -24.76
C TYR A 203 0.85 18.79 -23.82
N SER A 204 0.90 20.03 -24.32
CA SER A 204 1.07 21.25 -23.53
C SER A 204 -0.32 21.73 -23.14
N CYS A 205 -0.76 21.36 -21.94
CA CYS A 205 -1.86 22.06 -21.26
C CYS A 205 -1.20 23.09 -20.32
N ASP A 206 -0.78 24.20 -20.92
CA ASP A 206 -1.02 25.54 -20.38
C ASP A 206 -0.64 25.83 -18.90
N ASP A 207 0.62 25.56 -18.52
CA ASP A 207 1.26 26.27 -17.39
C ASP A 207 2.24 27.36 -17.89
N SER A 208 2.36 27.53 -19.21
CA SER A 208 3.27 28.52 -19.82
C SER A 208 2.65 29.90 -20.03
N GLN A 209 1.36 30.10 -19.74
CA GLN A 209 0.69 31.41 -19.88
C GLN A 209 0.59 32.23 -18.59
N LEU A 210 1.12 31.75 -17.45
CA LEU A 210 1.09 32.50 -16.18
C LEU A 210 2.32 33.39 -15.93
N TYR A 211 3.20 33.55 -16.92
CA TYR A 211 4.34 34.48 -16.85
C TYR A 211 4.33 35.50 -18.00
N GLU A 212 3.19 36.12 -18.26
CA GLU A 212 3.23 37.53 -18.66
C GLU A 212 3.27 38.33 -17.36
N ASN A 213 4.49 38.49 -16.81
CA ASN A 213 4.71 39.57 -15.86
C ASN A 213 4.53 40.86 -16.66
N ASP A 214 3.35 41.48 -16.57
CA ASP A 214 3.19 42.92 -16.77
C ASP A 214 4.01 43.61 -15.66
N THR A 215 5.33 43.60 -15.81
CA THR A 215 6.17 44.57 -15.15
C THR A 215 5.92 45.89 -15.87
N GLU A 216 4.85 46.58 -15.48
CA GLU A 216 4.86 48.03 -15.61
C GLU A 216 6.12 48.53 -14.89
N PRO A 217 7.02 49.26 -15.55
CA PRO A 217 8.15 49.85 -14.88
C PRO A 217 7.59 50.98 -14.02
N MET A 218 7.19 50.67 -12.78
CA MET A 218 7.04 51.71 -11.78
C MET A 218 8.46 52.20 -11.50
N LEU A 219 8.87 53.24 -12.25
CA LEU A 219 10.07 54.02 -12.03
C LEU A 219 9.96 54.66 -10.65
N THR A 220 10.28 53.88 -9.62
CA THR A 220 10.65 54.42 -8.33
C THR A 220 12.08 54.86 -8.52
N GLU A 221 12.34 56.16 -8.51
CA GLU A 221 13.70 56.70 -8.53
C GLU A 221 14.45 56.15 -7.31
N VAL A 222 15.20 55.07 -7.52
CA VAL A 222 16.09 54.53 -6.51
C VAL A 222 17.31 55.44 -6.52
N ASN A 223 17.46 56.25 -5.47
CA ASN A 223 18.65 57.07 -5.27
C ASN A 223 19.79 56.13 -4.85
N ILE A 224 20.45 55.54 -5.83
CA ILE A 224 21.59 54.64 -5.65
C ILE A 224 22.76 55.50 -5.14
N SER A 225 23.30 55.17 -3.97
CA SER A 225 24.47 55.88 -3.43
C SER A 225 25.66 55.71 -4.38
N SER A 226 26.47 56.77 -4.54
CA SER A 226 27.61 56.78 -5.48
C SER A 226 28.61 55.65 -5.26
N GLU A 227 28.66 55.12 -4.03
CA GLU A 227 29.51 54.00 -3.63
C GLU A 227 29.18 52.68 -4.35
N VAL A 228 27.94 52.49 -4.80
CA VAL A 228 27.53 51.32 -5.59
C VAL A 228 27.91 51.48 -7.06
N ASN A 229 27.91 52.70 -7.60
CA ASN A 229 28.36 52.95 -8.97
C ASN A 229 29.87 52.74 -9.12
N ASP A 230 30.66 53.14 -8.12
CA ASP A 230 32.12 52.96 -8.14
C ASP A 230 32.56 51.47 -8.10
N LEU A 231 31.67 50.56 -7.66
CA LEU A 231 31.94 49.12 -7.62
C LEU A 231 31.84 48.47 -9.01
N PHE A 232 30.99 49.00 -9.89
CA PHE A 232 30.78 48.47 -11.23
C PHE A 232 31.65 49.16 -12.29
N ASP A 233 32.13 50.37 -12.03
CA ASP A 233 33.07 51.07 -12.91
C ASP A 233 34.52 50.53 -12.81
N ASN A 234 34.81 49.67 -11.82
CA ASN A 234 36.12 49.05 -11.64
C ASN A 234 36.19 47.55 -12.06
N MET A 235 35.24 47.08 -12.88
CA MET A 235 35.33 45.79 -13.61
C MET A 235 35.56 46.03 -15.10
#